data_AF-Q00T32-F1
#
_entry.id   AF-Q00T32-F1
#
_cell.length_a   1.000
_cell.length_b   1.000
_cell.length_c   1.000
_cell.angle_alpha   90.00
_cell.angle_beta   90.00
_cell.angle_gamma   90.00
#
_symmetry.space_group_name_H-M   'P 1'
#
loop_
_entity.id
_entity.type
_entity.pdbx_description
1 polymer ?
#
loop_
_entity_poly.entity_id
_entity_poly.type
_entity_poly.pdbx_seq_one_letter_code
_entity_poly.pdbx_strand_id
1 'polypeptide(L)'
;MTTPMTTRTIASTSSASTWSRTTRASGHGVGSSRGVSSHRHRWRTEAVHEDASAEILANRALEMIEDDDVIGLSRGEHCAELARRLGERRREGLAPRNVRVVPLEAIAAKECAVHGLEVRSIDEAPAIMKTFAQPSECALAEVNGKTSIAAIFGRETTPVQPDIARVKAALKKSLKVVLLKEFVMDRIGGSIPLVVDAENWEEHAEELDDLFLGDAEVWRRGANFDANPRGGSNPYVSADGSHTLLDLRFEDPINGGRWECGLILDGEPCGPYELQYALENDVSGVSAHGIYTQADAVITINPESMEAVIISRDE
;
A
#
# COMPACT_ATOMS: atom_id res chain seq x y z
N MET A 1 62.82 3.12 -4.54
CA MET A 1 61.99 3.48 -3.37
C MET A 1 60.55 3.43 -3.83
N THR A 2 59.89 2.32 -3.50
CA THR A 2 58.60 1.89 -4.07
C THR A 2 57.76 1.37 -2.92
N THR A 3 56.64 2.04 -2.65
CA THR A 3 55.61 1.60 -1.70
C THR A 3 54.30 1.42 -2.46
N PRO A 4 53.69 0.22 -2.46
CA PRO A 4 52.36 0.00 -3.01
C PRO A 4 51.26 0.17 -1.94
N MET A 5 50.11 0.67 -2.39
CA MET A 5 48.86 0.79 -1.65
C MET A 5 48.18 -0.58 -1.46
N THR A 6 47.72 -0.87 -0.25
CA THR A 6 46.98 -2.09 0.09
C THR A 6 45.48 -1.83 0.06
N THR A 7 44.78 -2.54 -0.83
CA THR A 7 43.31 -2.60 -0.91
C THR A 7 42.81 -3.64 0.10
N ARG A 8 41.83 -3.28 0.95
CA ARG A 8 41.15 -4.21 1.87
C ARG A 8 39.86 -4.72 1.22
N THR A 9 39.84 -6.00 0.89
CA THR A 9 38.64 -6.76 0.52
C THR A 9 38.08 -7.42 1.79
N ILE A 10 36.80 -7.19 2.09
CA ILE A 10 36.08 -7.87 3.17
C ILE A 10 35.29 -9.02 2.54
N ALA A 11 35.55 -10.23 3.02
CA ALA A 11 34.88 -11.46 2.57
C ALA A 11 33.57 -11.68 3.35
N SER A 12 32.47 -11.86 2.64
CA SER A 12 31.18 -12.31 3.17
C SER A 12 31.08 -13.83 3.02
N THR A 13 31.00 -14.54 4.14
CA THR A 13 30.80 -15.99 4.22
C THR A 13 29.31 -16.33 4.09
N SER A 14 28.95 -17.07 3.04
CA SER A 14 27.66 -17.69 2.83
C SER A 14 27.62 -19.09 3.47
N SER A 15 26.70 -19.35 4.40
CA SER A 15 26.41 -20.69 4.93
C SER A 15 25.10 -21.23 4.33
N ALA A 16 25.24 -22.08 3.31
CA ALA A 16 24.14 -22.89 2.79
C ALA A 16 23.85 -24.06 3.75
N SER A 17 22.59 -24.25 4.12
CA SER A 17 22.15 -25.39 4.94
C SER A 17 21.45 -26.44 4.07
N THR A 18 22.12 -27.58 3.91
CA THR A 18 21.64 -28.76 3.20
C THR A 18 20.65 -29.52 4.08
N TRP A 19 19.40 -29.68 3.63
CA TRP A 19 18.42 -30.54 4.30
C TRP A 19 18.39 -31.94 3.67
N SER A 20 18.90 -32.92 4.42
CA SER A 20 18.85 -34.34 4.08
C SER A 20 17.51 -34.94 4.51
N ARG A 21 16.86 -35.64 3.58
CA ARG A 21 15.60 -36.37 3.77
C ARG A 21 15.89 -37.77 4.34
N THR A 22 15.29 -38.12 5.48
CA THR A 22 15.28 -39.51 5.97
C THR A 22 13.87 -39.92 6.38
N THR A 23 13.43 -41.05 5.84
CA THR A 23 12.13 -41.69 6.06
C THR A 23 12.17 -42.74 7.17
N ARG A 24 11.06 -42.87 7.90
CA ARG A 24 10.37 -44.09 8.42
C ARG A 24 10.08 -44.19 9.93
N ALA A 25 8.77 -44.35 10.19
CA ALA A 25 8.07 -45.39 10.97
C ALA A 25 8.00 -45.33 12.53
N SER A 26 6.78 -44.99 12.98
CA SER A 26 5.91 -45.61 14.01
C SER A 26 6.50 -46.30 15.26
N GLY A 27 6.06 -45.84 16.43
CA GLY A 27 6.05 -46.59 17.70
C GLY A 27 5.28 -45.85 18.82
N HIS A 28 4.30 -46.52 19.44
CA HIS A 28 3.50 -46.03 20.56
C HIS A 28 4.27 -45.98 21.90
N GLY A 29 3.94 -45.03 22.78
CA GLY A 29 4.34 -45.04 24.19
C GLY A 29 3.86 -43.80 24.97
N VAL A 30 3.06 -44.02 26.01
CA VAL A 30 2.41 -43.02 26.89
C VAL A 30 3.39 -42.47 27.93
N GLY A 31 3.33 -41.16 28.24
CA GLY A 31 4.00 -40.59 29.42
C GLY A 31 3.98 -39.06 29.49
N SER A 32 3.19 -38.52 30.43
CA SER A 32 2.98 -37.10 30.73
C SER A 32 4.25 -36.35 31.18
N SER A 33 4.48 -35.14 30.65
CA SER A 33 4.90 -33.98 31.46
C SER A 33 4.59 -32.66 30.76
N ARG A 34 4.08 -31.70 31.54
CA ARG A 34 3.70 -30.34 31.14
C ARG A 34 4.94 -29.51 30.79
N GLY A 35 4.90 -28.84 29.64
CA GLY A 35 5.80 -27.75 29.25
C GLY A 35 4.99 -26.61 28.63
N VAL A 36 5.18 -25.40 29.14
CA VAL A 36 4.43 -24.16 28.85
C VAL A 36 5.16 -23.35 27.76
N SER A 37 4.43 -22.43 27.09
CA SER A 37 4.92 -21.23 26.35
C SER A 37 5.48 -21.49 24.94
N SER A 38 5.08 -20.78 23.88
CA SER A 38 5.32 -19.33 23.69
C SER A 38 4.42 -18.62 22.65
N HIS A 39 3.39 -19.26 22.11
CA HIS A 39 2.69 -18.72 20.93
C HIS A 39 1.78 -17.51 21.19
N ARG A 40 1.53 -17.11 22.44
CA ARG A 40 0.69 -15.93 22.77
C ARG A 40 1.46 -14.62 22.92
N HIS A 41 2.79 -14.65 23.04
CA HIS A 41 3.58 -13.43 23.24
C HIS A 41 3.93 -12.72 21.92
N ARG A 42 4.09 -13.44 20.81
CA ARG A 42 4.49 -12.84 19.52
C ARG A 42 3.43 -11.91 18.93
N TRP A 43 2.17 -12.37 18.88
CA TRP A 43 1.03 -11.57 18.41
C TRP A 43 0.78 -10.31 19.24
N ARG A 44 1.09 -10.36 20.54
CA ARG A 44 0.89 -9.21 21.43
C ARG A 44 1.96 -8.14 21.22
N THR A 45 3.17 -8.51 20.80
CA THR A 45 4.23 -7.52 20.52
C THR A 45 4.04 -6.87 19.16
N GLU A 46 3.70 -7.63 18.11
CA GLU A 46 3.38 -7.10 16.77
C GLU A 46 2.17 -6.15 16.82
N ALA A 47 1.06 -6.56 17.45
CA ALA A 47 -0.14 -5.70 17.59
C ALA A 47 0.10 -4.44 18.44
N VAL A 48 0.98 -4.50 19.46
CA VAL A 48 1.33 -3.32 20.28
C VAL A 48 2.21 -2.35 19.49
N HIS A 49 3.02 -2.83 18.54
CA HIS A 49 3.79 -1.96 17.65
C HIS A 49 2.92 -1.33 16.54
N GLU A 50 1.95 -2.06 16.00
CA GLU A 50 0.97 -1.55 15.02
C GLU A 50 0.08 -0.45 15.65
N ASP A 51 -0.49 -0.70 16.83
CA ASP A 51 -1.34 0.28 17.53
C ASP A 51 -0.58 1.57 17.88
N ALA A 52 0.68 1.45 18.33
CA ALA A 52 1.51 2.61 18.66
C ALA A 52 1.85 3.44 17.42
N SER A 53 2.12 2.76 16.30
CA SER A 53 2.49 3.41 15.04
C SER A 53 1.33 4.21 14.46
N ALA A 54 0.12 3.64 14.47
CA ALA A 54 -1.09 4.35 14.06
C ALA A 54 -1.31 5.63 14.88
N GLU A 55 -1.16 5.57 16.20
CA GLU A 55 -1.32 6.75 17.07
C GLU A 55 -0.27 7.83 16.79
N ILE A 56 1.00 7.44 16.62
CA ILE A 56 2.11 8.36 16.31
C ILE A 56 1.84 9.11 15.00
N LEU A 57 1.50 8.38 13.93
CA LEU A 57 1.24 8.96 12.62
C LEU A 57 -0.02 9.84 12.63
N ALA A 58 -1.09 9.38 13.27
CA ALA A 58 -2.34 10.13 13.38
C ALA A 58 -2.18 11.44 14.17
N ASN A 59 -1.45 11.42 15.30
CA ASN A 59 -1.20 12.63 16.08
C ASN A 59 -0.43 13.67 15.24
N ARG A 60 0.57 13.24 14.46
CA ARG A 60 1.32 14.14 13.59
C ARG A 60 0.48 14.66 12.43
N ALA A 61 -0.36 13.82 11.82
CA ALA A 61 -1.29 14.23 10.78
C ALA A 61 -2.33 15.24 11.29
N LEU A 62 -2.83 15.06 12.51
CA LEU A 62 -3.81 15.93 13.15
C LEU A 62 -3.30 17.38 13.33
N GLU A 63 -2.00 17.56 13.54
CA GLU A 63 -1.36 18.88 13.63
C GLU A 63 -1.36 19.65 12.30
N MET A 64 -1.59 18.97 11.18
CA MET A 64 -1.67 19.57 9.84
C MET A 64 -3.08 20.03 9.46
N ILE A 65 -4.09 19.75 10.30
CA ILE A 65 -5.49 20.09 10.05
C ILE A 65 -5.80 21.44 10.67
N GLU A 66 -6.41 22.32 9.88
CA GLU A 66 -6.72 23.70 10.24
C GLU A 66 -8.23 23.95 10.28
N ASP A 67 -8.63 25.11 10.82
CA ASP A 67 -10.04 25.54 10.79
C ASP A 67 -10.55 25.60 9.33
N ASP A 68 -11.81 25.21 9.13
CA ASP A 68 -12.54 25.20 7.86
C ASP A 68 -12.04 24.22 6.79
N ASP A 69 -11.01 23.43 7.08
CA ASP A 69 -10.47 22.42 6.15
C ASP A 69 -11.55 21.43 5.67
N VAL A 70 -11.49 21.12 4.37
CA VAL A 70 -12.10 19.92 3.80
C VAL A 70 -10.99 18.90 3.62
N ILE A 71 -10.99 17.85 4.43
CA ILE A 71 -9.93 16.83 4.41
C ILE A 71 -10.40 15.54 3.73
N GLY A 72 -9.51 14.87 3.01
CA GLY A 72 -9.73 13.52 2.49
C GLY A 72 -9.17 12.48 3.44
N LEU A 73 -9.89 11.38 3.69
CA LEU A 73 -9.38 10.22 4.44
C LEU A 73 -9.56 8.91 3.66
N SER A 74 -8.47 8.16 3.46
CA SER A 74 -8.55 6.80 2.88
C SER A 74 -8.90 5.74 3.92
N ARG A 75 -9.07 4.49 3.46
CA ARG A 75 -9.06 3.32 4.35
C ARG A 75 -7.70 3.17 5.06
N GLY A 76 -7.67 2.28 6.04
CA GLY A 76 -6.45 1.84 6.72
C GLY A 76 -6.43 2.24 8.19
N GLU A 77 -5.63 1.54 8.98
CA GLU A 77 -5.55 1.73 10.44
C GLU A 77 -5.08 3.13 10.84
N HIS A 78 -4.11 3.73 10.13
CA HIS A 78 -3.60 5.06 10.44
C HIS A 78 -4.64 6.14 10.14
N CYS A 79 -5.41 5.97 9.05
CA CYS A 79 -6.49 6.88 8.71
C CYS A 79 -7.70 6.71 9.65
N ALA A 80 -8.01 5.48 10.06
CA ALA A 80 -9.02 5.20 11.08
C ALA A 80 -8.64 5.84 12.44
N GLU A 81 -7.38 5.72 12.81
CA GLU A 81 -6.83 6.32 14.02
C GLU A 81 -6.86 7.86 13.96
N LEU A 82 -6.51 8.47 12.82
CA LEU A 82 -6.70 9.91 12.60
C LEU A 82 -8.17 10.33 12.76
N ALA A 83 -9.11 9.57 12.19
CA ALA A 83 -10.54 9.84 12.37
C ALA A 83 -10.97 9.75 13.84
N ARG A 84 -10.48 8.73 14.59
CA ARG A 84 -10.72 8.58 16.02
C ARG A 84 -10.22 9.79 16.81
N ARG A 85 -8.97 10.18 16.60
CA ARG A 85 -8.31 11.29 17.31
C ARG A 85 -8.98 12.63 17.01
N LEU A 86 -9.36 12.88 15.76
CA LEU A 86 -10.13 14.07 15.39
C LEU A 86 -11.50 14.09 16.11
N GLY A 87 -12.20 12.96 16.16
CA GLY A 87 -13.47 12.83 16.87
C GLY A 87 -13.35 13.03 18.40
N GLU A 88 -12.26 12.55 19.00
CA GLU A 88 -11.93 12.80 20.41
C GLU A 88 -11.72 14.28 20.71
N ARG A 89 -10.84 14.93 19.94
CA ARG A 89 -10.59 16.37 20.10
C ARG A 89 -11.86 17.19 19.89
N ARG A 90 -12.77 16.76 19.00
CA ARG A 90 -14.06 17.44 18.81
C ARG A 90 -14.93 17.35 20.07
N ARG A 91 -15.01 16.18 20.71
CA ARG A 91 -15.76 15.99 21.98
C ARG A 91 -15.16 16.80 23.13
N GLU A 92 -13.85 16.99 23.12
CA GLU A 92 -13.11 17.76 24.14
C GLU A 92 -13.11 19.28 23.87
N GLY A 93 -13.60 19.73 22.72
CA GLY A 93 -13.56 21.15 22.32
C GLY A 93 -12.17 21.63 21.90
N LEU A 94 -11.28 20.71 21.50
CA LEU A 94 -9.88 20.96 21.12
C LEU A 94 -9.62 20.75 19.61
N ALA A 95 -10.60 20.30 18.83
CA ALA A 95 -10.45 20.11 17.39
C ALA A 95 -10.54 21.44 16.63
N PRO A 96 -9.88 21.55 15.46
CA PRO A 96 -10.14 22.65 14.54
C PRO A 96 -11.62 22.72 14.16
N ARG A 97 -12.12 23.94 13.96
CA ARG A 97 -13.53 24.22 13.72
C ARG A 97 -13.91 23.94 12.28
N ASN A 98 -15.17 23.57 12.05
CA ASN A 98 -15.76 23.40 10.71
C ASN A 98 -15.03 22.43 9.76
N VAL A 99 -14.24 21.51 10.30
CA VAL A 99 -13.59 20.47 9.51
C VAL A 99 -14.64 19.51 8.95
N ARG A 100 -14.59 19.30 7.63
CA ARG A 100 -15.43 18.34 6.91
C ARG A 100 -14.55 17.26 6.30
N VAL A 101 -15.03 16.03 6.33
CA VAL A 101 -14.28 14.87 5.86
C VAL A 101 -14.89 14.31 4.59
N VAL A 102 -14.08 14.13 3.56
CA VAL A 102 -14.39 13.39 2.34
C VAL A 102 -13.75 12.00 2.47
N PRO A 103 -14.50 10.97 2.88
CA PRO A 103 -13.99 9.60 2.87
C PRO A 103 -13.82 9.13 1.43
N LEU A 104 -12.63 8.62 1.15
CA LEU A 104 -12.26 8.10 -0.16
C LEU A 104 -12.92 6.75 -0.44
N GLU A 105 -13.33 6.02 0.60
CA GLU A 105 -13.91 4.67 0.49
C GLU A 105 -14.98 4.45 1.56
N ALA A 106 -15.82 3.42 1.37
CA ALA A 106 -16.91 3.09 2.30
C ALA A 106 -16.41 2.74 3.72
N ILE A 107 -15.26 2.06 3.84
CA ILE A 107 -14.65 1.76 5.15
C ILE A 107 -14.25 3.07 5.84
N ALA A 108 -13.58 3.99 5.14
CA ALA A 108 -13.21 5.28 5.72
C ALA A 108 -14.44 6.08 6.14
N ALA A 109 -15.52 6.04 5.35
CA ALA A 109 -16.79 6.69 5.69
C ALA A 109 -17.39 6.15 6.98
N LYS A 110 -17.37 4.82 7.15
CA LYS A 110 -17.79 4.15 8.40
C LYS A 110 -16.94 4.64 9.58
N GLU A 111 -15.62 4.64 9.47
CA GLU A 111 -14.71 5.07 10.55
C GLU A 111 -14.94 6.55 10.92
N CYS A 112 -15.19 7.42 9.94
CA CYS A 112 -15.57 8.81 10.21
C CYS A 112 -16.91 8.92 10.95
N ALA A 113 -17.92 8.15 10.51
CA ALA A 113 -19.26 8.21 11.07
C ALA A 113 -19.31 7.73 12.53
N VAL A 114 -18.61 6.64 12.88
CA VAL A 114 -18.58 6.13 14.27
C VAL A 114 -17.94 7.12 15.24
N HIS A 115 -17.09 8.02 14.76
CA HIS A 115 -16.47 9.07 15.56
C HIS A 115 -17.20 10.42 15.50
N GLY A 116 -18.36 10.48 14.84
CA GLY A 116 -19.18 11.68 14.76
C GLY A 116 -18.55 12.80 13.93
N LEU A 117 -17.74 12.45 12.93
CA LEU A 117 -17.18 13.41 11.99
C LEU A 117 -18.22 13.81 10.95
N GLU A 118 -18.14 15.05 10.49
CA GLU A 118 -19.03 15.55 9.45
C GLU A 118 -18.54 15.10 8.07
N VAL A 119 -19.26 14.16 7.47
CA VAL A 119 -18.90 13.54 6.19
C VAL A 119 -19.51 14.31 5.00
N ARG A 120 -18.81 14.34 3.87
CA ARG A 120 -19.26 14.84 2.55
C ARG A 120 -18.92 13.87 1.44
N SER A 121 -19.74 13.85 0.39
CA SER A 121 -19.36 13.16 -0.84
C SER A 121 -18.22 13.88 -1.53
N ILE A 122 -17.38 13.12 -2.25
CA ILE A 122 -16.39 13.68 -3.18
C ILE A 122 -17.04 14.61 -4.22
N ASP A 123 -18.27 14.33 -4.63
CA ASP A 123 -18.98 15.11 -5.66
C ASP A 123 -19.47 16.47 -5.12
N GLU A 124 -19.69 16.56 -3.82
CA GLU A 124 -20.12 17.78 -3.13
C GLU A 124 -18.95 18.71 -2.80
N ALA A 125 -17.72 18.18 -2.81
CA ALA A 125 -16.51 18.93 -2.53
C ALA A 125 -15.91 19.52 -3.83
N PRO A 126 -15.83 20.86 -3.96
CA PRO A 126 -15.15 21.50 -5.09
C PRO A 126 -13.65 21.19 -5.12
N ALA A 127 -13.03 21.13 -3.94
CA ALA A 127 -11.64 20.76 -3.74
C ALA A 127 -11.48 20.14 -2.35
N ILE A 128 -10.48 19.28 -2.19
CA ILE A 128 -10.05 18.73 -0.90
C ILE A 128 -8.75 19.44 -0.53
N MET A 129 -8.70 20.13 0.61
CA MET A 129 -7.52 20.92 0.98
C MET A 129 -6.32 20.04 1.29
N LYS A 130 -6.54 18.97 2.05
CA LYS A 130 -5.50 18.03 2.46
C LYS A 130 -6.09 16.63 2.49
N THR A 131 -5.50 15.68 1.77
CA THR A 131 -5.88 14.27 1.85
C THR A 131 -4.82 13.51 2.63
N PHE A 132 -5.25 12.82 3.68
CA PHE A 132 -4.43 11.85 4.39
C PHE A 132 -4.80 10.46 3.88
N ALA A 133 -3.83 9.75 3.31
CA ALA A 133 -4.07 8.46 2.69
C ALA A 133 -3.04 7.43 3.14
N GLN A 134 -3.49 6.22 3.46
CA GLN A 134 -2.64 5.08 3.77
C GLN A 134 -2.53 4.18 2.53
N PRO A 135 -1.38 4.17 1.85
CA PRO A 135 -1.14 3.25 0.75
C PRO A 135 -0.76 1.85 1.26
N SER A 136 -0.94 0.86 0.40
CA SER A 136 -0.47 -0.51 0.62
C SER A 136 1.07 -0.55 0.72
N GLU A 137 1.74 0.23 -0.13
CA GLU A 137 3.20 0.37 -0.17
C GLU A 137 3.59 1.80 -0.57
N CYS A 138 4.70 2.30 -0.05
CA CYS A 138 5.24 3.62 -0.38
C CYS A 138 6.77 3.52 -0.47
N ALA A 139 7.38 4.25 -1.40
CA ALA A 139 8.82 4.38 -1.53
C ALA A 139 9.19 5.81 -1.87
N LEU A 140 10.45 6.17 -1.59
CA LEU A 140 11.06 7.34 -2.19
C LEU A 140 11.57 6.96 -3.58
N ALA A 141 11.45 7.87 -4.53
CA ALA A 141 12.00 7.73 -5.87
C ALA A 141 12.87 8.95 -6.17
N GLU A 142 13.97 8.76 -6.88
CA GLU A 142 14.76 9.88 -7.41
C GLU A 142 14.35 10.11 -8.87
N VAL A 143 13.89 11.31 -9.20
CA VAL A 143 13.51 11.69 -10.56
C VAL A 143 14.21 12.99 -10.90
N ASN A 144 15.12 12.95 -11.88
CA ASN A 144 15.93 14.11 -12.27
C ASN A 144 16.71 14.74 -11.10
N GLY A 145 17.25 13.91 -10.20
CA GLY A 145 18.00 14.38 -9.02
C GLY A 145 17.12 15.01 -7.93
N LYS A 146 15.80 14.87 -8.03
CA LYS A 146 14.83 15.34 -7.04
C LYS A 146 14.15 14.16 -6.34
N THR A 147 13.96 14.29 -5.05
CA THR A 147 13.19 13.36 -4.22
C THR A 147 11.72 13.43 -4.60
N SER A 148 11.16 12.29 -4.93
CA SER A 148 9.73 12.11 -5.12
C SER A 148 9.21 10.94 -4.28
N ILE A 149 7.89 10.82 -4.20
CA ILE A 149 7.18 9.84 -3.40
C ILE A 149 6.27 9.05 -4.34
N ALA A 150 6.48 7.73 -4.36
CA ALA A 150 5.67 6.80 -5.12
C ALA A 150 4.93 5.85 -4.17
N ALA A 151 3.68 5.54 -4.50
CA ALA A 151 2.82 4.72 -3.68
C ALA A 151 1.97 3.76 -4.52
N ILE A 152 1.55 2.68 -3.87
CA ILE A 152 0.61 1.70 -4.43
C ILE A 152 -0.60 1.64 -3.50
N PHE A 153 -1.77 1.91 -4.06
CA PHE A 153 -3.06 1.76 -3.41
C PHE A 153 -3.78 0.50 -3.89
N GLY A 154 -4.61 -0.06 -3.02
CA GLY A 154 -5.64 -1.01 -3.42
C GLY A 154 -5.20 -2.47 -3.47
N ARG A 155 -4.21 -2.88 -2.67
CA ARG A 155 -3.91 -4.31 -2.49
C ARG A 155 -4.80 -4.96 -1.44
N GLU A 156 -5.42 -4.16 -0.58
CA GLU A 156 -6.22 -4.62 0.54
C GLU A 156 -7.49 -5.31 0.05
N THR A 157 -7.70 -6.56 0.45
CA THR A 157 -8.90 -7.33 0.10
C THR A 157 -9.96 -7.31 1.21
N THR A 158 -9.56 -7.06 2.46
CA THR A 158 -10.42 -7.20 3.64
C THR A 158 -10.65 -5.87 4.37
N PRO A 159 -11.84 -5.64 4.98
CA PRO A 159 -13.04 -6.49 4.90
C PRO A 159 -13.79 -6.40 3.55
N VAL A 160 -13.49 -5.39 2.74
CA VAL A 160 -13.98 -5.26 1.36
C VAL A 160 -12.83 -4.84 0.44
N GLN A 161 -12.96 -5.18 -0.83
CA GLN A 161 -12.06 -4.76 -1.90
C GLN A 161 -12.01 -3.22 -2.01
N PRO A 162 -10.91 -2.65 -2.50
CA PRO A 162 -10.69 -1.22 -2.51
C PRO A 162 -11.37 -0.55 -3.70
N ASP A 163 -11.88 0.66 -3.49
CA ASP A 163 -12.44 1.49 -4.57
C ASP A 163 -11.34 2.40 -5.14
N ILE A 164 -10.49 1.82 -5.99
CA ILE A 164 -9.30 2.49 -6.55
C ILE A 164 -9.70 3.71 -7.39
N ALA A 165 -10.79 3.60 -8.17
CA ALA A 165 -11.28 4.70 -9.00
C ALA A 165 -11.69 5.90 -8.14
N ARG A 166 -12.42 5.68 -7.05
CA ARG A 166 -12.81 6.74 -6.12
C ARG A 166 -11.62 7.32 -5.36
N VAL A 167 -10.65 6.50 -4.96
CA VAL A 167 -9.39 6.97 -4.36
C VAL A 167 -8.66 7.89 -5.34
N LYS A 168 -8.43 7.47 -6.59
CA LYS A 168 -7.75 8.29 -7.62
C LYS A 168 -8.51 9.59 -7.90
N ALA A 169 -9.84 9.55 -7.97
CA ALA A 169 -10.66 10.74 -8.16
C ALA A 169 -10.49 11.75 -7.01
N ALA A 170 -10.44 11.28 -5.76
CA ALA A 170 -10.24 12.14 -4.59
C ALA A 170 -8.83 12.72 -4.54
N LEU A 171 -7.81 11.90 -4.81
CA LEU A 171 -6.41 12.35 -4.88
C LEU A 171 -6.25 13.45 -5.94
N LYS A 172 -6.88 13.32 -7.11
CA LYS A 172 -6.88 14.36 -8.16
C LYS A 172 -7.57 15.66 -7.73
N LYS A 173 -8.57 15.61 -6.85
CA LYS A 173 -9.23 16.80 -6.27
C LYS A 173 -8.47 17.42 -5.09
N SER A 174 -7.38 16.79 -4.65
CA SER A 174 -6.64 17.20 -3.46
C SER A 174 -5.61 18.27 -3.80
N LEU A 175 -5.58 19.36 -3.02
CA LEU A 175 -4.55 20.39 -3.14
C LEU A 175 -3.23 19.94 -2.50
N LYS A 176 -3.31 19.08 -1.48
CA LYS A 176 -2.17 18.45 -0.83
C LYS A 176 -2.49 16.99 -0.52
N VAL A 177 -1.59 16.08 -0.83
CA VAL A 177 -1.68 14.65 -0.49
C VAL A 177 -0.55 14.27 0.46
N VAL A 178 -0.94 13.76 1.63
CA VAL A 178 -0.04 13.32 2.69
C VAL A 178 -0.27 11.82 2.91
N LEU A 179 0.77 11.03 2.68
CA LEU A 179 0.70 9.59 2.91
C LEU A 179 0.99 9.27 4.37
N LEU A 180 0.28 8.29 4.93
CA LEU A 180 0.53 7.75 6.27
C LEU A 180 1.06 6.32 6.10
N LYS A 181 2.33 6.09 6.47
CA LYS A 181 2.94 4.77 6.38
C LYS A 181 4.08 4.62 7.36
N GLU A 182 4.14 3.51 8.08
CA GLU A 182 5.15 3.25 9.11
C GLU A 182 6.56 3.10 8.51
N PHE A 183 6.63 2.46 7.34
CA PHE A 183 7.86 2.13 6.63
C PHE A 183 7.80 2.61 5.19
N VAL A 184 8.82 3.35 4.79
CA VAL A 184 9.07 3.71 3.40
C VAL A 184 10.09 2.74 2.83
N MET A 185 9.70 2.08 1.74
CA MET A 185 10.54 1.09 1.07
C MET A 185 11.61 1.78 0.22
N ASP A 186 12.67 1.06 -0.11
CA ASP A 186 13.68 1.53 -1.07
C ASP A 186 13.10 1.72 -2.48
N ARG A 187 12.05 0.96 -2.82
CA ARG A 187 11.36 0.98 -4.12
C ARG A 187 9.99 0.34 -4.04
N ILE A 188 9.06 0.79 -4.89
CA ILE A 188 7.75 0.13 -5.06
C ILE A 188 7.84 -1.07 -6.03
N GLY A 189 6.92 -2.02 -5.93
CA GLY A 189 6.85 -3.19 -6.83
C GLY A 189 6.02 -4.33 -6.25
N GLY A 190 5.96 -5.49 -6.90
CA GLY A 190 5.02 -6.57 -6.56
C GLY A 190 3.71 -6.41 -7.32
N SER A 191 2.54 -6.57 -6.68
CA SER A 191 1.27 -6.41 -7.41
C SER A 191 0.86 -4.93 -7.59
N ILE A 192 0.48 -4.54 -8.80
CA ILE A 192 -0.16 -3.27 -9.14
C ILE A 192 -1.65 -3.54 -9.47
N PRO A 193 -2.57 -3.08 -8.60
CA PRO A 193 -4.01 -3.24 -8.83
C PRO A 193 -4.51 -2.32 -9.96
N LEU A 194 -5.32 -2.86 -10.86
CA LEU A 194 -5.93 -2.17 -11.99
C LEU A 194 -7.45 -2.35 -11.98
N VAL A 195 -8.18 -1.34 -12.43
CA VAL A 195 -9.64 -1.36 -12.57
C VAL A 195 -9.99 -1.44 -14.05
N VAL A 196 -10.70 -2.49 -14.43
CA VAL A 196 -11.15 -2.73 -15.82
C VAL A 196 -12.64 -3.06 -15.84
N ASP A 197 -13.26 -2.94 -17.01
CA ASP A 197 -14.64 -3.38 -17.22
C ASP A 197 -14.83 -4.87 -16.85
N ALA A 198 -15.92 -5.19 -16.16
CA ALA A 198 -16.16 -6.55 -15.68
C ALA A 198 -16.58 -7.53 -16.77
N GLU A 199 -17.33 -7.07 -17.77
CA GLU A 199 -17.83 -7.92 -18.86
C GLU A 199 -16.70 -8.26 -19.83
N ASN A 200 -15.83 -7.29 -20.11
CA ASN A 200 -14.76 -7.41 -21.11
C ASN A 200 -13.36 -7.62 -20.52
N TRP A 201 -13.27 -8.11 -19.28
CA TRP A 201 -12.00 -8.23 -18.57
C TRP A 201 -10.96 -9.10 -19.28
N GLU A 202 -11.37 -10.10 -20.08
CA GLU A 202 -10.44 -11.00 -20.80
C GLU A 202 -9.69 -10.23 -21.89
N GLU A 203 -10.37 -9.40 -22.67
CA GLU A 203 -9.74 -8.56 -23.70
C GLU A 203 -8.75 -7.58 -23.05
N HIS A 204 -9.14 -6.94 -21.95
CA HIS A 204 -8.23 -6.05 -21.21
C HIS A 204 -7.04 -6.79 -20.59
N ALA A 205 -7.22 -8.04 -20.17
CA ALA A 205 -6.12 -8.86 -19.66
C ALA A 205 -5.14 -9.26 -20.78
N GLU A 206 -5.63 -9.57 -21.98
CA GLU A 206 -4.80 -9.84 -23.16
C GLU A 206 -4.00 -8.60 -23.60
N GLU A 207 -4.64 -7.42 -23.66
CA GLU A 207 -3.94 -6.15 -23.97
C GLU A 207 -2.81 -5.86 -22.98
N LEU A 208 -3.04 -6.13 -21.69
CA LEU A 208 -2.03 -5.99 -20.65
C LEU A 208 -0.93 -7.05 -20.77
N ASP A 209 -1.28 -8.31 -21.04
CA ASP A 209 -0.31 -9.41 -21.17
C ASP A 209 0.62 -9.17 -22.36
N ASP A 210 0.10 -8.66 -23.48
CA ASP A 210 0.89 -8.29 -24.65
C ASP A 210 1.89 -7.15 -24.36
N LEU A 211 1.47 -6.12 -23.62
CA LEU A 211 2.36 -4.99 -23.27
C LEU A 211 3.42 -5.38 -22.23
N PHE A 212 3.05 -6.22 -21.26
CA PHE A 212 3.91 -6.58 -20.13
C PHE A 212 4.51 -8.00 -20.26
N LEU A 213 4.55 -8.55 -21.48
CA LEU A 213 4.99 -9.91 -21.73
C LEU A 213 6.43 -10.13 -21.26
N GLY A 214 6.59 -10.93 -20.21
CA GLY A 214 7.90 -11.21 -19.59
C GLY A 214 8.31 -10.23 -18.48
N ASP A 215 7.58 -9.13 -18.31
CA ASP A 215 7.83 -8.10 -17.30
C ASP A 215 6.96 -8.32 -16.06
N ALA A 216 5.69 -8.67 -16.27
CA ALA A 216 4.72 -8.95 -15.23
C ALA A 216 3.72 -10.03 -15.66
N GLU A 217 3.12 -10.71 -14.70
CA GLU A 217 1.96 -11.57 -14.94
C GLU A 217 0.65 -10.81 -14.73
N VAL A 218 -0.36 -11.05 -15.56
CA VAL A 218 -1.71 -10.49 -15.38
C VAL A 218 -2.62 -11.48 -14.65
N TRP A 219 -3.06 -11.11 -13.45
CA TRP A 219 -3.97 -11.95 -12.67
C TRP A 219 -5.32 -11.26 -12.47
N ARG A 220 -6.41 -11.95 -12.79
CA ARG A 220 -7.73 -11.50 -12.34
C ARG A 220 -7.83 -11.69 -10.83
N ARG A 221 -8.26 -10.64 -10.13
CA ARG A 221 -8.37 -10.67 -8.69
C ARG A 221 -9.59 -11.48 -8.23
N GLY A 222 -9.40 -12.33 -7.22
CA GLY A 222 -10.50 -12.97 -6.51
C GLY A 222 -11.11 -12.08 -5.44
N ALA A 223 -12.33 -12.40 -5.01
CA ALA A 223 -12.95 -11.73 -3.87
C ALA A 223 -12.16 -11.95 -2.56
N ASN A 224 -11.35 -13.03 -2.49
CA ASN A 224 -10.47 -13.38 -1.37
C ASN A 224 -9.05 -13.68 -1.88
N PHE A 225 -8.09 -13.83 -0.95
CA PHE A 225 -6.66 -13.99 -1.23
C PHE A 225 -6.23 -15.31 -1.92
N ASP A 226 -7.10 -16.33 -2.05
CA ASP A 226 -6.72 -17.65 -2.61
C ASP A 226 -6.97 -17.80 -4.13
N ALA A 227 -7.11 -16.68 -4.82
CA ALA A 227 -7.40 -16.66 -6.25
C ALA A 227 -6.27 -17.27 -7.09
N ASN A 228 -6.64 -18.05 -8.10
CA ASN A 228 -5.76 -18.40 -9.22
C ASN A 228 -5.66 -17.22 -10.22
N PRO A 229 -4.84 -17.29 -11.28
CA PRO A 229 -4.74 -16.20 -12.27
C PRO A 229 -6.06 -15.76 -12.92
N ARG A 230 -7.11 -16.58 -12.84
CA ARG A 230 -8.45 -16.28 -13.36
C ARG A 230 -9.43 -15.79 -12.28
N GLY A 231 -8.95 -15.44 -11.08
CA GLY A 231 -9.79 -14.96 -9.97
C GLY A 231 -10.37 -16.07 -9.08
N GLY A 232 -9.98 -17.32 -9.29
CA GLY A 232 -10.51 -18.47 -8.57
C GLY A 232 -11.96 -18.79 -8.93
N SER A 233 -12.69 -19.43 -8.01
CA SER A 233 -14.12 -19.73 -8.17
C SER A 233 -15.04 -18.54 -7.90
N ASN A 234 -14.51 -17.48 -7.30
CA ASN A 234 -15.24 -16.28 -6.94
C ASN A 234 -14.42 -15.02 -7.27
N PRO A 235 -14.30 -14.67 -8.57
CA PRO A 235 -13.62 -13.45 -8.98
C PRO A 235 -14.29 -12.23 -8.35
N TYR A 236 -13.51 -11.20 -8.03
CA TYR A 236 -14.09 -9.95 -7.58
C TYR A 236 -14.85 -9.28 -8.73
N VAL A 237 -16.05 -8.78 -8.43
CA VAL A 237 -16.78 -7.84 -9.26
C VAL A 237 -17.31 -6.77 -8.31
N SER A 238 -17.31 -5.51 -8.76
CA SER A 238 -17.86 -4.39 -8.01
C SER A 238 -19.32 -4.59 -7.63
N ALA A 239 -19.77 -3.87 -6.60
CA ALA A 239 -21.13 -4.05 -6.07
C ALA A 239 -22.23 -3.73 -7.10
N ASP A 240 -21.94 -2.84 -8.05
CA ASP A 240 -22.83 -2.47 -9.16
C ASP A 240 -22.64 -3.34 -10.43
N GLY A 241 -21.69 -4.28 -10.41
CA GLY A 241 -21.41 -5.16 -11.53
C GLY A 241 -20.55 -4.55 -12.63
N SER A 242 -20.16 -3.27 -12.53
CA SER A 242 -19.57 -2.54 -13.65
C SER A 242 -18.08 -2.85 -13.89
N HIS A 243 -17.33 -3.21 -12.85
CA HIS A 243 -15.88 -3.37 -12.96
C HIS A 243 -15.35 -4.55 -12.15
N THR A 244 -14.19 -5.03 -12.56
CA THR A 244 -13.38 -6.02 -11.83
C THR A 244 -11.99 -5.46 -11.60
N LEU A 245 -11.17 -6.23 -10.88
CA LEU A 245 -9.78 -5.86 -10.63
C LEU A 245 -8.85 -6.87 -11.28
N LEU A 246 -7.83 -6.35 -11.95
CA LEU A 246 -6.65 -7.11 -12.36
C LEU A 246 -5.46 -6.72 -11.48
N ASP A 247 -4.52 -7.63 -11.33
CA ASP A 247 -3.27 -7.46 -10.60
C ASP A 247 -2.14 -7.70 -11.60
N LEU A 248 -1.38 -6.65 -11.93
CA LEU A 248 -0.11 -6.80 -12.62
C LEU A 248 0.97 -7.18 -11.61
N ARG A 249 1.49 -8.40 -11.71
CA ARG A 249 2.44 -8.96 -10.76
C ARG A 249 3.85 -8.94 -11.32
N PHE A 250 4.65 -8.03 -10.80
CA PHE A 250 6.07 -7.92 -11.15
C PHE A 250 6.89 -9.00 -10.44
N GLU A 251 6.93 -10.19 -11.04
CA GLU A 251 7.66 -11.37 -10.55
C GLU A 251 8.82 -11.75 -11.48
N ASP A 252 9.95 -12.16 -10.91
CA ASP A 252 11.11 -12.69 -11.61
C ASP A 252 10.80 -14.11 -12.12
N PRO A 253 10.71 -14.33 -13.44
CA PRO A 253 10.31 -15.61 -14.02
C PRO A 253 11.38 -16.69 -13.85
N ILE A 254 12.63 -16.32 -13.55
CA ILE A 254 13.76 -17.25 -13.40
C ILE A 254 13.92 -17.66 -11.94
N ASN A 255 13.95 -16.68 -11.04
CA ASN A 255 14.25 -16.90 -9.63
C ASN A 255 13.00 -17.08 -8.77
N GLY A 256 11.83 -16.69 -9.29
CA GLY A 256 10.58 -16.61 -8.54
C GLY A 256 10.57 -15.44 -7.55
N GLY A 257 9.36 -14.97 -7.21
CA GLY A 257 9.18 -13.82 -6.31
C GLY A 257 9.40 -12.49 -7.02
N ARG A 258 9.32 -11.37 -6.28
CA ARG A 258 9.36 -10.02 -6.85
C ARG A 258 10.74 -9.69 -7.44
N TRP A 259 10.77 -8.97 -8.57
CA TRP A 259 11.99 -8.40 -9.13
C TRP A 259 12.75 -7.53 -8.12
N GLU A 260 14.08 -7.69 -8.05
CA GLU A 260 14.93 -6.87 -7.16
C GLU A 260 14.88 -5.38 -7.50
N CYS A 261 14.69 -5.04 -8.78
CA CYS A 261 14.52 -3.66 -9.23
C CYS A 261 13.11 -3.11 -9.00
N GLY A 262 12.16 -3.95 -8.59
CA GLY A 262 10.78 -3.58 -8.23
C GLY A 262 9.80 -3.66 -9.39
N LEU A 263 10.04 -2.88 -10.45
CA LEU A 263 9.20 -2.77 -11.63
C LEU A 263 10.04 -2.96 -12.90
N ILE A 264 9.43 -3.54 -13.93
CA ILE A 264 10.03 -3.76 -15.25
C ILE A 264 9.07 -3.21 -16.31
N LEU A 265 9.60 -2.64 -17.39
CA LEU A 265 8.83 -2.30 -18.59
C LEU A 265 9.75 -2.49 -19.80
N ASP A 266 9.26 -3.16 -20.83
CA ASP A 266 10.01 -3.53 -22.04
C ASP A 266 11.30 -4.33 -21.73
N GLY A 267 11.24 -5.22 -20.73
CA GLY A 267 12.37 -6.05 -20.29
C GLY A 267 13.45 -5.30 -19.48
N GLU A 268 13.26 -4.02 -19.20
CA GLU A 268 14.23 -3.19 -18.48
C GLU A 268 13.64 -2.64 -17.15
N PRO A 269 14.47 -2.44 -16.11
CA PRO A 269 14.04 -1.76 -14.89
C PRO A 269 13.43 -0.39 -15.18
N CYS A 270 12.22 -0.14 -14.67
CA CYS A 270 11.51 1.12 -14.86
C CYS A 270 11.14 1.80 -13.54
N GLY A 271 10.97 3.11 -13.60
CA GLY A 271 10.50 3.93 -12.49
C GLY A 271 8.98 3.90 -12.35
N PRO A 272 8.45 4.31 -11.18
CA PRO A 272 7.01 4.36 -10.95
C PRO A 272 6.28 5.35 -11.87
N TYR A 273 6.97 6.38 -12.35
CA TYR A 273 6.45 7.37 -13.30
C TYR A 273 6.28 6.81 -14.70
N GLU A 274 7.25 6.03 -15.17
CA GLU A 274 7.24 5.40 -16.49
C GLU A 274 6.11 4.37 -16.53
N LEU A 275 6.00 3.52 -15.50
CA LEU A 275 4.91 2.57 -15.41
C LEU A 275 3.54 3.26 -15.29
N GLN A 276 3.41 4.31 -14.49
CA GLN A 276 2.15 5.07 -14.42
C GLN A 276 1.79 5.67 -15.79
N TYR A 277 2.77 6.24 -16.50
CA TYR A 277 2.54 6.79 -17.84
C TYR A 277 2.06 5.71 -18.81
N ALA A 278 2.71 4.54 -18.84
CA ALA A 278 2.32 3.43 -19.71
C ALA A 278 0.88 2.97 -19.43
N LEU A 279 0.52 2.80 -18.14
CA LEU A 279 -0.84 2.43 -17.74
C LEU A 279 -1.90 3.48 -18.11
N GLU A 280 -1.53 4.77 -18.13
CA GLU A 280 -2.47 5.85 -18.42
C GLU A 280 -2.58 6.19 -19.92
N ASN A 281 -1.59 5.82 -20.74
CA ASN A 281 -1.51 6.27 -22.14
C ASN A 281 -1.37 5.15 -23.17
N ASP A 282 -0.76 4.02 -22.80
CA ASP A 282 -0.42 2.94 -23.73
C ASP A 282 -1.32 1.70 -23.56
N VAL A 283 -2.08 1.63 -22.45
CA VAL A 283 -3.04 0.55 -22.18
C VAL A 283 -4.47 1.03 -22.38
N SER A 284 -5.22 0.33 -23.23
CA SER A 284 -6.67 0.51 -23.39
C SER A 284 -7.45 -0.20 -22.27
N GLY A 285 -8.64 0.30 -21.93
CA GLY A 285 -9.54 -0.40 -21.00
C GLY A 285 -9.24 -0.32 -19.50
N VAL A 286 -8.07 0.18 -19.10
CA VAL A 286 -7.76 0.48 -17.69
C VAL A 286 -8.40 1.81 -17.31
N SER A 287 -9.44 1.76 -16.48
CA SER A 287 -10.17 2.93 -16.01
C SER A 287 -9.53 3.63 -14.81
N ALA A 288 -8.77 2.87 -14.00
CA ALA A 288 -7.97 3.37 -12.89
C ALA A 288 -6.91 2.34 -12.49
N HIS A 289 -5.88 2.78 -11.77
CA HIS A 289 -4.79 1.92 -11.28
C HIS A 289 -4.28 2.38 -9.91
N GLY A 290 -3.61 1.48 -9.20
CA GLY A 290 -3.14 1.69 -7.83
C GLY A 290 -1.89 2.56 -7.70
N ILE A 291 -1.10 2.74 -8.78
CA ILE A 291 0.10 3.59 -8.73
C ILE A 291 -0.28 5.06 -8.57
N TYR A 292 0.43 5.73 -7.67
CA TYR A 292 0.34 7.17 -7.44
C TYR A 292 1.71 7.78 -7.18
N THR A 293 2.06 8.81 -7.95
CA THR A 293 3.40 9.45 -7.94
C THR A 293 3.35 10.96 -7.64
N GLN A 294 2.21 11.45 -7.16
CA GLN A 294 1.97 12.89 -6.93
C GLN A 294 1.77 13.22 -5.45
N ALA A 295 2.27 12.40 -4.53
CA ALA A 295 2.18 12.69 -3.11
C ALA A 295 3.12 13.84 -2.74
N ASP A 296 2.63 14.79 -1.91
CA ASP A 296 3.43 15.92 -1.47
C ASP A 296 4.32 15.57 -0.28
N ALA A 297 3.85 14.66 0.58
CA ALA A 297 4.60 14.19 1.73
C ALA A 297 4.19 12.78 2.14
N VAL A 298 5.05 12.14 2.91
CA VAL A 298 4.75 10.95 3.70
C VAL A 298 5.12 11.22 5.16
N ILE A 299 4.19 10.92 6.06
CA ILE A 299 4.45 10.83 7.50
C ILE A 299 4.81 9.37 7.78
N THR A 300 6.02 9.16 8.27
CA THR A 300 6.60 7.86 8.60
C THR A 300 7.19 7.87 9.99
N ILE A 301 7.64 6.71 10.48
CA ILE A 301 8.25 6.58 11.80
C ILE A 301 9.77 6.49 11.64
N ASN A 302 10.50 7.26 12.44
CA ASN A 302 11.93 7.02 12.61
C ASN A 302 12.12 5.74 13.43
N PRO A 303 12.78 4.69 12.90
CA PRO A 303 12.89 3.41 13.57
C PRO A 303 13.75 3.44 14.85
N GLU A 304 14.58 4.47 15.03
CA GLU A 304 15.41 4.64 16.22
C GLU A 304 14.71 5.42 17.33
N SER A 305 14.07 6.55 17.00
CA SER A 305 13.42 7.41 17.99
C SER A 305 11.95 7.07 18.24
N MET A 306 11.31 6.30 17.34
CA MET A 306 9.87 6.07 17.32
C MET A 306 9.04 7.36 17.24
N GLU A 307 9.61 8.43 16.69
CA GLU A 307 8.91 9.69 16.44
C GLU A 307 8.43 9.77 14.98
N ALA A 308 7.32 10.48 14.76
CA ALA A 308 6.84 10.77 13.42
C ALA A 308 7.77 11.74 12.69
N VAL A 309 8.18 11.37 11.48
CA VAL A 309 8.98 12.20 10.57
C VAL A 309 8.17 12.47 9.31
N ILE A 310 8.26 13.69 8.79
CA ILE A 310 7.66 14.07 7.51
C ILE A 310 8.75 14.12 6.46
N ILE A 311 8.64 13.31 5.43
CA ILE A 311 9.45 13.38 4.22
C ILE A 311 8.60 14.05 3.16
N SER A 312 9.05 15.15 2.59
CA SER A 312 8.33 15.88 1.54
C SER A 312 8.99 15.61 0.19
N ARG A 313 8.20 15.65 -0.89
CA ARG A 313 8.79 15.71 -2.23
C ARG A 313 9.54 17.03 -2.41
N ASP A 314 10.51 17.02 -3.31
CA ASP A 314 11.14 18.24 -3.78
C ASP A 314 10.20 18.96 -4.77
N GLU A 315 10.15 20.30 -4.69
CA GLU A 315 9.44 21.16 -5.65
C GLU A 315 10.23 21.29 -6.97
#